data_AF-A0A7K4ANH4-F1
#
_entry.id   AF-A0A7K4ANH4-F1
#
_cell.length_a   1.000
_cell.length_b   1.000
_cell.length_c   1.000
_cell.angle_alpha   90.00
_cell.angle_beta   90.00
_cell.angle_gamma   90.00
#
_symmetry.space_group_name_H-M   'P 1'
#
loop_
_entity.id
_entity.type
_entity.pdbx_description
1 polymer ?
#
loop_
_entity_poly.entity_id
_entity_poly.type
_entity_poly.pdbx_seq_one_letter_code
_entity_poly.pdbx_strand_id
1 'polypeptide(L)'
;MVDAEHNINRLAGEWHVRMNFTMEDGSTAKGTGTATVRSIALGRGVGLILEGDVEGIGSYEEHSTMAYDSESDQVCMFVVTSLGIVHSHFGRFDGDNCLTLRWQGTLGGKAAEEEITLSFLSEDEFAIQQVDRIEGNVATTGEYAFQRKGRKVLEGPVPSFA
;
A
#
# COMPACT_ATOMS: atom_id res chain seq x y z
N MET A 1 -23.00 1.74 -5.95
CA MET A 1 -21.93 0.74 -5.85
C MET A 1 -20.63 1.48 -5.98
N VAL A 2 -19.67 1.21 -5.10
CA VAL A 2 -18.31 1.75 -5.21
C VAL A 2 -17.65 1.10 -6.42
N ASP A 3 -17.05 1.91 -7.29
CA ASP A 3 -16.24 1.39 -8.40
C ASP A 3 -14.82 1.11 -7.88
N ALA A 4 -14.65 -0.05 -7.23
CA ALA A 4 -13.41 -0.43 -6.58
C ALA A 4 -12.23 -0.53 -7.58
N GLU A 5 -12.49 -1.04 -8.78
CA GLU A 5 -11.48 -1.11 -9.84
C GLU A 5 -11.03 0.28 -10.27
N HIS A 6 -11.97 1.21 -10.53
CA HIS A 6 -11.64 2.60 -10.80
C HIS A 6 -10.82 3.22 -9.66
N ASN A 7 -11.24 3.01 -8.42
CA ASN A 7 -10.58 3.59 -7.25
C ASN A 7 -9.16 3.06 -7.06
N ILE A 8 -8.91 1.77 -7.26
CA ILE A 8 -7.57 1.20 -7.26
C ILE A 8 -6.68 1.85 -8.34
N ASN A 9 -7.22 2.06 -9.55
CA ASN A 9 -6.44 2.64 -10.64
C ASN A 9 -6.10 4.13 -10.44
N ARG A 10 -6.77 4.85 -9.54
CA ARG A 10 -6.37 6.23 -9.16
C ARG A 10 -4.96 6.30 -8.56
N LEU A 11 -4.47 5.17 -8.03
CA LEU A 11 -3.11 5.03 -7.51
C LEU A 11 -2.05 5.03 -8.61
N ALA A 12 -2.40 4.74 -9.86
CA ALA A 12 -1.44 4.69 -10.97
C ALA A 12 -0.71 6.02 -11.15
N GLY A 13 0.62 5.96 -11.34
CA GLY A 13 1.49 7.12 -11.50
C GLY A 13 2.80 6.99 -10.74
N GLU A 14 3.57 8.08 -10.74
CA GLU A 14 4.79 8.23 -9.96
C GLU A 14 4.54 9.16 -8.79
N TRP A 15 5.05 8.79 -7.62
CA TRP A 15 4.78 9.47 -6.35
C TRP A 15 6.08 9.73 -5.60
N HIS A 16 6.17 10.88 -4.95
CA HIS A 16 7.09 11.08 -3.84
C HIS A 16 6.40 10.62 -2.55
N VAL A 17 7.16 9.96 -1.68
CA VAL A 17 6.63 9.37 -0.44
C VAL A 17 7.40 9.92 0.73
N ARG A 18 6.67 10.40 1.75
CA ARG A 18 7.21 10.72 3.07
C ARG A 18 6.64 9.74 4.07
N MET A 19 7.47 9.21 4.94
CA MET A 19 7.13 8.18 5.91
C MET A 19 7.46 8.66 7.31
N ASN A 20 6.58 8.36 8.26
CA ASN A 20 6.79 8.61 9.67
C ASN A 20 6.31 7.39 10.45
N PHE A 21 7.18 6.84 11.29
CA PHE A 21 6.90 5.68 12.10
C PHE A 21 6.98 6.05 13.57
N THR A 22 6.03 5.56 14.37
CA THR A 22 6.06 5.61 15.82
C THR A 22 6.10 4.19 16.35
N MET A 23 7.10 3.88 17.18
CA MET A 23 7.27 2.57 17.81
C MET A 23 6.53 2.50 19.14
N GLU A 24 6.38 1.29 19.69
CA GLU A 24 5.75 1.06 21.00
C GLU A 24 6.36 1.89 22.15
N ASP A 25 7.69 2.11 22.11
CA ASP A 25 8.41 2.90 23.12
C ASP A 25 8.26 4.42 22.94
N GLY A 26 7.50 4.86 21.93
CA GLY A 26 7.29 6.26 21.58
C GLY A 26 8.42 6.89 20.78
N SER A 27 9.48 6.14 20.46
CA SER A 27 10.50 6.60 19.51
C SER A 27 9.91 6.75 18.10
N THR A 28 10.54 7.61 17.30
CA THR A 28 10.09 7.87 15.93
C THR A 28 11.22 7.66 14.94
N ALA A 29 10.87 7.22 13.74
CA ALA A 29 11.76 7.09 12.60
C ALA A 29 11.10 7.70 11.36
N LYS A 30 11.87 8.43 10.57
CA LYS A 30 11.40 9.05 9.33
C LYS A 30 11.97 8.36 8.11
N GLY A 31 11.24 8.43 7.02
CA GLY A 31 11.71 7.96 5.72
C GLY A 31 11.25 8.83 4.58
N THR A 32 11.94 8.72 3.46
CA THR A 32 11.54 9.34 2.20
C THR A 32 11.82 8.39 1.04
N GLY A 33 11.01 8.49 -0.01
CA GLY A 33 11.17 7.61 -1.15
C GLY A 33 10.37 8.04 -2.38
N THR A 34 10.28 7.11 -3.32
CA THR A 34 9.45 7.21 -4.51
C THR A 34 8.67 5.93 -4.71
N ALA A 35 7.42 6.06 -5.14
CA ALA A 35 6.62 4.92 -5.57
C ALA A 35 6.25 5.03 -7.05
N THR A 36 6.36 3.92 -7.76
CA THR A 36 5.84 3.76 -9.12
C THR A 36 4.69 2.78 -9.09
N VAL A 37 3.51 3.23 -9.51
CA VAL A 37 2.31 2.40 -9.56
C VAL A 37 1.84 2.29 -11.00
N ARG A 38 1.62 1.07 -11.47
CA ARG A 38 1.18 0.76 -12.83
C ARG A 38 -0.11 -0.01 -12.81
N SER A 39 -1.03 0.35 -13.69
CA SER A 39 -2.19 -0.48 -13.98
C SER A 39 -1.75 -1.82 -14.58
N ILE A 40 -2.38 -2.91 -14.15
CA ILE A 40 -2.12 -4.27 -14.62
C ILE A 40 -3.41 -4.93 -15.09
N ALA A 41 -3.27 -6.03 -15.83
CA ALA A 41 -4.39 -6.85 -16.30
C ALA A 41 -5.52 -6.02 -16.95
N LEU A 42 -5.16 -5.09 -17.83
CA LEU A 42 -6.10 -4.21 -18.55
C LEU A 42 -6.98 -3.34 -17.63
N GLY A 43 -6.44 -2.86 -16.50
CA GLY A 43 -7.20 -2.01 -15.58
C GLY A 43 -7.83 -2.76 -14.41
N ARG A 44 -7.61 -4.07 -14.26
CA ARG A 44 -8.21 -4.87 -13.18
C ARG A 44 -7.47 -4.75 -11.84
N GLY A 45 -6.31 -4.11 -11.82
CA GLY A 45 -5.55 -3.86 -10.61
C GLY A 45 -4.34 -2.98 -10.85
N VAL A 46 -3.47 -2.88 -9.84
CA VAL A 46 -2.20 -2.16 -9.93
C VAL A 46 -1.05 -2.98 -9.35
N GLY A 47 0.14 -2.80 -9.92
CA GLY A 47 1.42 -3.15 -9.31
C GLY A 47 2.12 -1.90 -8.81
N LEU A 48 2.69 -1.96 -7.62
CA LEU A 48 3.40 -0.86 -6.95
C LEU A 48 4.83 -1.31 -6.64
N ILE A 49 5.79 -0.42 -6.89
CA ILE A 49 7.16 -0.52 -6.41
C ILE A 49 7.43 0.73 -5.58
N LEU A 50 7.81 0.56 -4.33
CA LEU A 50 8.24 1.63 -3.43
C LEU A 50 9.73 1.44 -3.13
N GLU A 51 10.51 2.49 -3.32
CA GLU A 51 11.94 2.54 -3.01
C GLU A 51 12.21 3.78 -2.17
N GLY A 52 12.99 3.66 -1.11
CA GLY A 52 13.34 4.78 -0.26
C GLY A 52 14.40 4.45 0.78
N ASP A 53 14.62 5.39 1.69
CA ASP A 53 15.48 5.21 2.85
C ASP A 53 14.69 5.57 4.12
N VAL A 54 14.83 4.73 5.15
CA VAL A 54 14.18 4.88 6.45
C VAL A 54 15.23 4.94 7.56
N GLU A 55 15.11 5.92 8.46
CA GLU A 55 15.98 6.08 9.62
C GLU A 55 16.05 4.79 10.45
N GLY A 56 17.27 4.34 10.78
CA GLY A 56 17.50 3.12 11.55
C GLY A 56 17.43 1.81 10.74
N ILE A 57 16.85 1.83 9.54
CA ILE A 57 16.73 0.66 8.65
C ILE A 57 17.71 0.77 7.46
N GLY A 58 17.87 1.98 6.91
CA GLY A 58 18.59 2.22 5.66
C GLY A 58 17.67 2.06 4.46
N SER A 59 18.21 1.55 3.36
CA SER A 59 17.45 1.39 2.11
C SER A 59 16.32 0.38 2.28
N TYR A 60 15.14 0.78 1.84
CA TYR A 60 13.89 0.03 1.90
C TYR A 60 13.29 -0.07 0.51
N GLU A 61 12.94 -1.30 0.13
CA GLU A 61 12.20 -1.61 -1.09
C GLU A 61 10.97 -2.46 -0.75
N GLU A 62 9.87 -2.20 -1.44
CA GLU A 62 8.62 -2.95 -1.36
C GLU A 62 8.01 -3.13 -2.76
N HIS A 63 7.53 -4.35 -3.01
CA HIS A 63 6.75 -4.69 -4.20
C HIS A 63 5.38 -5.16 -3.77
N SER A 64 4.35 -4.53 -4.33
CA SER A 64 2.96 -4.78 -3.97
C SER A 64 2.10 -4.96 -5.21
N THR A 65 1.11 -5.84 -5.15
CA THR A 65 0.06 -5.97 -6.18
C THR A 65 -1.30 -5.88 -5.53
N MET A 66 -2.20 -5.06 -6.08
CA MET A 66 -3.54 -4.83 -5.54
C MET A 66 -4.59 -5.00 -6.64
N ALA A 67 -5.66 -5.74 -6.36
CA ALA A 67 -6.78 -5.94 -7.28
C ALA A 67 -8.09 -6.10 -6.51
N TYR A 68 -9.21 -5.87 -7.19
CA TYR A 68 -10.54 -6.14 -6.65
C TYR A 68 -11.03 -7.51 -7.13
N ASP A 69 -11.51 -8.33 -6.21
CA ASP A 69 -12.21 -9.59 -6.47
C ASP A 69 -13.72 -9.36 -6.34
N SER A 70 -14.42 -9.42 -7.48
CA SER A 70 -15.87 -9.22 -7.55
C SER A 70 -16.68 -10.37 -6.95
N GLU A 71 -16.12 -11.58 -6.86
CA GLU A 71 -16.82 -12.74 -6.30
C GLU A 71 -16.90 -12.65 -4.77
N SER A 72 -15.82 -12.22 -4.13
CA SER A 72 -15.77 -12.01 -2.67
C SER A 72 -16.11 -10.58 -2.23
N ASP A 73 -16.25 -9.65 -3.18
CA ASP A 73 -16.40 -8.21 -2.95
C ASP A 73 -15.28 -7.69 -2.04
N GLN A 74 -14.02 -7.96 -2.40
CA GLN A 74 -12.86 -7.56 -1.60
C GLN A 74 -11.72 -7.03 -2.45
N VAL A 75 -10.97 -6.08 -1.90
CA VAL A 75 -9.65 -5.71 -2.40
C VAL A 75 -8.62 -6.64 -1.79
N CYS A 76 -7.82 -7.26 -2.63
CA CYS A 76 -6.71 -8.14 -2.28
C CYS A 76 -5.40 -7.40 -2.55
N MET A 77 -4.50 -7.35 -1.58
CA MET A 77 -3.16 -6.81 -1.74
C MET A 77 -2.13 -7.87 -1.34
N PHE A 78 -1.13 -8.11 -2.17
CA PHE A 78 0.01 -8.98 -1.86
C PHE A 78 1.27 -8.12 -1.82
N VAL A 79 2.11 -8.30 -0.79
CA VAL A 79 3.28 -7.47 -0.51
C VAL A 79 4.52 -8.32 -0.28
N VAL A 80 5.65 -7.86 -0.79
CA VAL A 80 7.01 -8.37 -0.50
C VAL A 80 7.91 -7.20 -0.17
N THR A 81 8.60 -7.25 0.96
CA THR A 81 9.54 -6.18 1.37
C THR A 81 10.99 -6.65 1.40
N SER A 82 11.91 -5.71 1.26
CA SER A 82 13.36 -5.88 1.47
C SER A 82 13.74 -6.40 2.86
N LEU A 83 12.83 -6.31 3.84
CA LEU A 83 13.00 -6.86 5.18
C LEU A 83 12.61 -8.34 5.29
N GLY A 84 12.22 -8.97 4.17
CA GLY A 84 11.79 -10.36 4.13
C GLY A 84 10.35 -10.59 4.62
N ILE A 85 9.54 -9.53 4.73
CA ILE A 85 8.12 -9.65 5.06
C ILE A 85 7.34 -9.96 3.79
N VAL A 86 6.52 -11.01 3.84
CA VAL A 86 5.68 -11.47 2.75
C VAL A 86 4.31 -11.86 3.29
N HIS A 87 3.27 -11.17 2.85
CA HIS A 87 1.90 -11.46 3.27
C HIS A 87 0.86 -10.87 2.32
N SER A 88 -0.42 -11.11 2.61
CA SER A 88 -1.55 -10.57 1.87
C SER A 88 -2.54 -9.90 2.79
N HIS A 89 -3.04 -8.74 2.37
CA HIS A 89 -4.13 -8.04 3.02
C HIS A 89 -5.41 -8.21 2.23
N PHE A 90 -6.52 -8.22 2.96
CA PHE A 90 -7.86 -8.26 2.40
C PHE A 90 -8.69 -7.14 3.00
N GLY A 91 -9.51 -6.51 2.17
CA GLY A 91 -10.12 -5.25 2.54
C GLY A 91 -11.28 -4.84 1.67
N ARG A 92 -11.85 -3.67 1.98
CA ARG A 92 -12.95 -3.08 1.23
C ARG A 92 -12.85 -1.57 1.25
N PHE A 93 -13.39 -0.96 0.21
CA PHE A 93 -13.62 0.47 0.19
C PHE A 93 -14.82 0.83 1.08
N ASP A 94 -14.66 1.90 1.85
CA ASP A 94 -15.76 2.63 2.49
C ASP A 94 -15.99 3.93 1.72
N GLY A 95 -16.98 3.91 0.84
CA GLY A 95 -17.19 4.96 -0.16
C GLY A 95 -16.06 5.04 -1.19
N ASP A 96 -15.89 6.21 -1.82
CA ASP A 96 -14.94 6.36 -2.93
C ASP A 96 -13.53 6.81 -2.52
N ASN A 97 -13.31 7.13 -1.23
CA ASN A 97 -12.09 7.79 -0.78
C ASN A 97 -11.33 7.06 0.32
N CYS A 98 -11.87 5.98 0.87
CA CYS A 98 -11.24 5.25 1.97
C CYS A 98 -11.19 3.75 1.65
N LEU A 99 -10.03 3.13 1.78
CA LEU A 99 -9.84 1.67 1.68
C LEU A 99 -9.20 1.19 2.97
N THR A 100 -9.83 0.22 3.62
CA THR A 100 -9.24 -0.48 4.77
C THR A 100 -8.85 -1.89 4.35
N LEU A 101 -7.59 -2.25 4.57
CA LEU A 101 -6.96 -3.54 4.30
C LEU A 101 -6.46 -4.13 5.61
N ARG A 102 -6.60 -5.45 5.78
CA ARG A 102 -6.15 -6.14 6.99
C ARG A 102 -5.38 -7.41 6.67
N TRP A 103 -4.33 -7.65 7.45
CA TRP A 103 -3.62 -8.91 7.50
C TRP A 103 -3.63 -9.44 8.94
N GLN A 104 -3.68 -10.76 9.07
CA GLN A 104 -3.48 -11.48 10.33
C GLN A 104 -2.55 -12.65 10.08
N GLY A 105 -1.61 -12.88 10.99
CA GLY A 105 -0.66 -13.97 10.87
C GLY A 105 0.29 -14.06 12.05
N THR A 106 1.56 -14.34 11.75
CA THR A 106 2.59 -14.52 12.76
C THR A 106 3.85 -13.78 12.36
N LEU A 107 4.40 -12.99 13.28
CA LEU A 107 5.65 -12.27 13.12
C LEU A 107 6.57 -12.63 14.30
N GLY A 108 7.77 -13.13 14.02
CA GLY A 108 8.71 -13.54 15.07
C GLY A 108 8.16 -14.63 16.01
N GLY A 109 7.25 -15.49 15.52
CA GLY A 109 6.60 -16.53 16.31
C GLY A 109 5.43 -16.05 17.17
N LYS A 110 5.09 -14.76 17.13
CA LYS A 110 3.96 -14.16 17.87
C LYS A 110 2.80 -13.85 16.94
N ALA A 111 1.57 -13.95 17.47
CA ALA A 111 0.38 -13.50 16.75
C ALA A 111 0.52 -12.02 16.39
N ALA A 112 0.30 -11.69 15.12
CA ALA A 112 0.46 -10.35 14.61
C ALA A 112 -0.70 -9.99 13.68
N GLU A 113 -1.05 -8.71 13.68
CA GLU A 113 -2.08 -8.13 12.82
C GLU A 113 -1.57 -6.82 12.26
N GLU A 114 -2.00 -6.50 11.05
CA GLU A 114 -1.76 -5.21 10.42
C GLU A 114 -3.06 -4.68 9.86
N GLU A 115 -3.34 -3.40 10.11
CA GLU A 115 -4.42 -2.66 9.48
C GLU A 115 -3.85 -1.48 8.71
N ILE A 116 -4.19 -1.41 7.43
CA ILE A 116 -3.82 -0.34 6.52
C ILE A 116 -5.08 0.42 6.15
N THR A 117 -5.07 1.74 6.33
CA THR A 117 -6.12 2.65 5.87
C THR A 117 -5.54 3.59 4.82
N LEU A 118 -6.00 3.46 3.59
CA LEU A 118 -5.66 4.35 2.49
C LEU A 118 -6.76 5.40 2.32
N SER A 119 -6.37 6.68 2.29
CA SER A 119 -7.26 7.81 2.10
C SER A 119 -6.86 8.62 0.88
N PHE A 120 -7.77 8.76 -0.10
CA PHE A 120 -7.59 9.71 -1.20
C PHE A 120 -7.91 11.12 -0.72
N LEU A 121 -6.92 12.01 -0.76
CA LEU A 121 -7.05 13.40 -0.31
C LEU A 121 -7.37 14.34 -1.48
N SER A 122 -6.81 14.05 -2.66
CA SER A 122 -7.10 14.73 -3.91
C SER A 122 -6.80 13.81 -5.11
N GLU A 123 -6.81 14.33 -6.33
CA GLU A 123 -6.35 13.59 -7.52
C GLU A 123 -4.84 13.29 -7.46
N ASP A 124 -4.06 14.16 -6.81
CA ASP A 124 -2.60 14.13 -6.82
C ASP A 124 -2.01 13.83 -5.43
N GLU A 125 -2.85 13.47 -4.45
CA GLU A 125 -2.44 13.16 -3.09
C GLU A 125 -3.27 12.04 -2.48
N PHE A 126 -2.59 11.10 -1.83
CA PHE A 126 -3.22 10.13 -0.93
C PHE A 126 -2.32 9.87 0.27
N ALA A 127 -2.93 9.36 1.34
CA ALA A 127 -2.22 8.99 2.56
C ALA A 127 -2.51 7.53 2.90
N ILE A 128 -1.54 6.88 3.54
CA ILE A 128 -1.72 5.57 4.16
C ILE A 128 -1.41 5.71 5.65
N GLN A 129 -2.29 5.16 6.47
CA GLN A 129 -2.03 4.90 7.88
C GLN A 129 -1.94 3.39 8.08
N GLN A 130 -0.86 2.93 8.69
CA GLN A 130 -0.61 1.53 9.03
C GLN A 130 -0.58 1.41 10.56
N VAL A 131 -1.19 0.35 11.08
CA VAL A 131 -1.11 0.01 12.50
C VAL A 131 -0.83 -1.48 12.66
N ASP A 132 0.37 -1.78 13.14
CA ASP A 132 0.81 -3.14 13.46
C ASP A 132 0.55 -3.45 14.92
N ARG A 133 -0.02 -4.63 15.17
CA ARG A 133 -0.23 -5.17 16.50
C ARG A 133 0.48 -6.50 16.67
N ILE A 134 1.14 -6.67 17.80
CA ILE A 134 1.76 -7.93 18.21
C ILE A 134 1.15 -8.32 19.55
N GLU A 135 0.56 -9.53 19.60
CA GLU A 135 -0.16 -10.03 20.79
C GLU A 135 -1.25 -9.05 21.30
N GLY A 136 -1.86 -8.30 20.37
CA GLY A 136 -2.92 -7.33 20.63
C GLY A 136 -2.45 -5.93 21.03
N ASN A 137 -1.16 -5.71 21.26
CA ASN A 137 -0.60 -4.38 21.58
C ASN A 137 -0.10 -3.70 20.31
N VAL A 138 -0.30 -2.38 20.21
CA VAL A 138 0.24 -1.59 19.10
C VAL A 138 1.76 -1.58 19.19
N ALA A 139 2.42 -2.21 18.22
CA ALA A 139 3.87 -2.30 18.14
C ALA A 139 4.45 -1.16 17.29
N THR A 140 3.76 -0.80 16.22
CA THR A 140 4.19 0.25 15.29
C THR A 140 2.98 0.92 14.64
N THR A 141 3.05 2.23 14.48
CA THR A 141 2.14 2.98 13.59
C THR A 141 2.97 3.64 12.49
N GLY A 142 2.58 3.44 11.24
CA GLY A 142 3.18 4.09 10.08
C GLY A 142 2.22 5.11 9.48
N GLU A 143 2.76 6.26 9.08
CA GLU A 143 2.07 7.28 8.31
C GLU A 143 2.86 7.53 7.02
N TYR A 144 2.18 7.41 5.88
CA TYR A 144 2.76 7.63 4.57
C TYR A 144 1.98 8.71 3.86
N ALA A 145 2.66 9.73 3.36
CA ALA A 145 2.09 10.76 2.52
C ALA A 145 2.63 10.64 1.10
N PHE A 146 1.75 10.37 0.15
CA PHE A 146 2.06 10.25 -1.26
C PHE A 146 1.66 11.51 -2.00
N GLN A 147 2.62 12.14 -2.66
CA GLN A 147 2.40 13.31 -3.50
C GLN A 147 2.81 13.00 -4.93
N ARG A 148 1.91 13.24 -5.88
CA ARG A 148 2.14 12.87 -7.28
C ARG A 148 3.32 13.66 -7.85
N LYS A 149 4.27 12.94 -8.42
CA LYS A 149 5.42 13.48 -9.18
C LYS A 149 5.12 13.52 -10.67
N GLY A 150 4.38 12.53 -11.18
CA GLY A 150 4.04 12.43 -12.59
C GLY A 150 2.86 11.50 -12.83
N ARG A 151 2.08 11.81 -13.87
CA ARG A 151 1.02 10.93 -14.39
C ARG A 151 1.53 10.00 -15.50
N LYS A 152 2.85 9.96 -15.72
CA LYS A 152 3.45 9.23 -16.82
C LYS A 152 3.22 7.73 -16.57
N VAL A 153 2.18 7.21 -17.20
CA VAL A 153 1.91 5.78 -17.24
C VAL A 153 3.05 5.19 -18.06
N LEU A 154 3.88 4.35 -17.44
CA LEU A 154 4.71 3.42 -18.20
C LEU A 154 3.74 2.35 -18.73
N GLU A 155 2.94 2.73 -19.74
CA GLU A 155 2.10 1.81 -20.48
C GLU A 155 3.05 0.79 -21.12
N GLY A 156 3.08 -0.42 -20.53
CA GLY A 156 3.45 -1.57 -21.34
C GLY A 156 2.44 -1.66 -22.48
N PRO A 157 2.84 -2.04 -23.71
CA PRO A 157 1.92 -2.16 -24.82
C PRO A 157 0.75 -3.06 -24.42
N VAL A 158 -0.48 -2.58 -24.60
CA VAL A 158 -1.69 -3.39 -24.50
C VAL A 158 -1.59 -4.47 -25.60
N PRO A 159 -1.49 -5.77 -25.26
CA PRO A 159 -1.53 -6.80 -26.29
C PRO A 159 -2.89 -6.75 -26.96
N SER A 160 -2.92 -6.57 -28.27
CA SER A 160 -4.12 -6.86 -29.06
C SER A 160 -4.26 -8.39 -29.09
N PHE A 161 -5.23 -8.93 -28.37
CA PHE A 161 -5.60 -10.33 -28.54
C PHE A 161 -6.41 -10.48 -29.84
N ALA A 162 -5.98 -11.43 -30.69
CA ALA A 162 -6.66 -11.82 -31.92
C ALA A 162 -7.86 -12.72 -31.64
#